data_AF-A0A2E4M7Q8-F1
#
_entry.id   AF-A0A2E4M7Q8-F1
#
_cell.length_a   1.000
_cell.length_b   1.000
_cell.length_c   1.000
_cell.angle_alpha   90.00
_cell.angle_beta   90.00
_cell.angle_gamma   90.00
#
_symmetry.space_group_name_H-M   'P 1'
#
loop_
_entity.id
_entity.type
_entity.pdbx_description
1 polymer ?
#
loop_
_entity_poly.entity_id
_entity_poly.type
_entity_poly.pdbx_seq_one_letter_code
_entity_poly.pdbx_strand_id
1 'polypeptide(L)'
;MKKDEKKAVKWFTKSAEQGNAVGQLFLGSCIYNGHGAKKNQKKAIEWFTKSAEQGNAEGQFFIGDCFYYGNGVKEDYEMAVEWFTKSAEQENARAQAFLGQCFYFGNGVEENHKQAVEWLTKSAEQGNAQGQWALGRCFYFGQGVEENDKKAVEWFTKSAEQGNAEGQFFIGECFYYGNGVKEDYEMAIEWFTKSAEQGNARAQAFLGECWRDHGNGVEEDYEMAVEWFTKSAEQGDADALCALGRLYDLGLGVGQDKDLAAVHYRRAAELGNAAGMGALGSMLCEEEPTTEEGMQWMIRAAELGDHTIVTYANKRGKTVSELTSGLLLYKDVGASQYGQWVQNPNPDVSEKKVLTKAIAQQFREDKNSVDLGEFTAIEDEAAKILVKSDCSLDLSNLKTLSDAVAASLSKIQGWSLTLDGLTELSDAAAESLSKCS
;
A
#
# COMPACT_ATOMS: atom_id res chain seq x y z
N MET A 1 9.38 41.98 15.38
CA MET A 1 10.85 41.89 15.18
C MET A 1 11.12 41.22 13.84
N LYS A 2 12.07 41.70 13.03
CA LYS A 2 12.49 40.98 11.80
C LYS A 2 13.40 39.80 12.19
N LYS A 3 13.15 38.62 11.61
CA LYS A 3 14.01 37.42 11.76
C LYS A 3 15.40 37.74 11.18
N ASP A 4 16.45 37.53 11.96
CA ASP A 4 17.85 37.72 11.53
C ASP A 4 18.64 36.45 11.84
N GLU A 5 18.65 35.53 10.87
CA GLU A 5 19.23 34.20 11.01
C GLU A 5 20.75 34.24 11.20
N LYS A 6 21.43 35.21 10.58
CA LYS A 6 22.89 35.38 10.74
C LYS A 6 23.24 35.82 12.17
N LYS A 7 22.44 36.69 12.77
CA LYS A 7 22.61 37.04 14.19
C LYS A 7 22.30 35.86 15.10
N ALA A 8 21.27 35.06 14.81
CA ALA A 8 20.95 33.86 15.57
C ALA A 8 22.14 32.87 15.58
N VAL A 9 22.67 32.54 14.39
CA VAL A 9 23.87 31.70 14.25
C VAL A 9 25.03 32.26 15.06
N LYS A 10 25.31 33.57 15.01
CA LYS A 10 26.39 34.19 15.79
C LYS A 10 26.24 33.95 17.30
N TRP A 11 25.02 34.04 17.84
CA TRP A 11 24.78 33.79 19.27
C TRP A 11 24.81 32.29 19.60
N PHE A 12 24.24 31.43 18.77
CA PHE A 12 24.34 29.99 18.93
C PHE A 12 25.78 29.51 18.88
N THR A 13 26.62 30.05 17.99
CA THR A 13 28.06 29.78 17.95
C THR A 13 28.74 30.09 19.27
N LYS A 14 28.55 31.30 19.82
CA LYS A 14 29.13 31.67 21.11
C LYS A 14 28.68 30.74 22.24
N SER A 15 27.40 30.39 22.26
CA SER A 15 26.85 29.47 23.27
C SER A 15 27.41 28.05 23.13
N ALA A 16 27.48 27.56 21.89
CA ALA A 16 27.98 26.22 21.57
C ALA A 16 29.47 26.05 21.89
N GLU A 17 30.27 27.08 21.60
CA GLU A 17 31.71 27.13 21.91
C GLU A 17 31.99 27.16 23.41
N GLN A 18 31.03 27.65 24.22
CA GLN A 18 31.10 27.59 25.69
C GLN A 18 30.60 26.26 26.26
N GLY A 19 30.28 25.27 25.40
CA GLY A 19 29.85 23.95 25.82
C GLY A 19 28.35 23.81 26.09
N ASN A 20 27.53 24.86 25.91
CA ASN A 20 26.11 24.78 26.19
C ASN A 20 25.37 23.84 25.20
N ALA A 21 24.79 22.75 25.69
CA ALA A 21 24.13 21.73 24.88
C ALA A 21 23.03 22.27 23.95
N VAL A 22 22.21 23.23 24.43
CA VAL A 22 21.13 23.85 23.64
C VAL A 22 21.71 24.72 22.52
N GLY A 23 22.78 25.48 22.80
CA GLY A 23 23.52 26.24 21.80
C GLY A 23 24.13 25.35 20.72
N GLN A 24 24.70 24.20 21.12
CA GLN A 24 25.24 23.21 20.19
C GLN A 24 24.14 22.60 19.30
N LEU A 25 23.01 22.21 19.88
CA LEU A 25 21.83 21.75 19.15
C LEU A 25 21.39 22.76 18.09
N PHE A 26 21.14 24.01 18.47
CA PHE A 26 20.64 25.02 17.54
C PHE A 26 21.67 25.42 16.49
N LEU A 27 22.96 25.44 16.84
CA LEU A 27 24.02 25.65 15.86
C LEU A 27 24.07 24.49 14.85
N GLY A 28 23.98 23.25 15.33
CA GLY A 28 23.87 22.05 14.50
C GLY A 28 22.70 22.17 13.53
N SER A 29 21.50 22.52 14.02
CA SER A 29 20.29 22.70 13.21
C SER A 29 20.43 23.80 12.15
N CYS A 30 21.05 24.94 12.50
CA CYS A 30 21.30 26.01 11.54
C CYS A 30 22.24 25.56 10.42
N ILE A 31 23.30 24.81 10.75
CA ILE A 31 24.25 24.28 9.78
C ILE A 31 23.63 23.14 8.96
N TYR A 32 22.76 22.33 9.55
CA TYR A 32 22.07 21.21 8.90
C TYR A 32 21.13 21.71 7.79
N ASN A 33 20.34 22.74 8.09
CA ASN A 33 19.32 23.29 7.20
C ASN A 33 19.83 24.45 6.33
N GLY A 34 20.98 25.04 6.65
CA GLY A 34 21.50 26.22 5.96
C GLY A 34 20.85 27.54 6.40
N HIS A 35 20.22 27.59 7.57
CA HIS A 35 19.61 28.81 8.11
C HIS A 35 20.67 29.74 8.70
N GLY A 36 20.94 30.85 8.02
CA GLY A 36 21.96 31.82 8.43
C GLY A 36 23.42 31.31 8.38
N ALA A 37 23.65 30.04 8.02
CA ALA A 37 24.96 29.38 7.90
C ALA A 37 25.03 28.57 6.60
N LYS A 38 26.24 28.24 6.13
CA LYS A 38 26.40 27.34 4.97
C LYS A 38 25.98 25.92 5.36
N LYS A 39 25.08 25.31 4.56
CA LYS A 39 24.62 23.92 4.75
C LYS A 39 25.82 22.96 4.79
N ASN A 40 25.94 22.16 5.86
CA ASN A 40 26.98 21.14 6.01
C ASN A 40 26.56 20.05 7.02
N GLN A 41 26.01 18.93 6.54
CA GLN A 41 25.51 17.86 7.41
C GLN A 41 26.62 17.21 8.26
N LYS A 42 27.83 17.03 7.71
CA LYS A 42 28.98 16.48 8.47
C LYS A 42 29.36 17.35 9.67
N LYS A 43 29.31 18.67 9.51
CA LYS A 43 29.59 19.60 10.62
C LYS A 43 28.40 19.71 11.57
N ALA A 44 27.18 19.59 11.06
CA ALA A 44 25.98 19.61 11.89
C ALA A 44 25.96 18.43 12.87
N ILE A 45 26.30 17.22 12.41
CA ILE A 45 26.32 16.05 13.28
C ILE A 45 27.35 16.19 14.40
N GLU A 46 28.55 16.76 14.15
CA GLU A 46 29.52 17.03 15.22
C GLU A 46 28.92 17.87 16.37
N TRP A 47 28.06 18.83 16.05
CA TRP A 47 27.37 19.65 17.06
C TRP A 47 26.21 18.93 17.72
N PHE A 48 25.44 18.14 16.97
CA PHE A 48 24.40 17.28 17.54
C PHE A 48 25.00 16.25 18.49
N THR A 49 26.11 15.60 18.14
CA THR A 49 26.86 14.68 19.00
C THR A 49 27.25 15.33 20.32
N LYS A 50 27.88 16.51 20.29
CA LYS A 50 28.26 17.22 21.51
C LYS A 50 27.07 17.58 22.40
N SER A 51 25.92 17.87 21.81
CA SER A 51 24.67 18.14 22.54
C SER A 51 24.10 16.84 23.14
N ALA A 52 24.07 15.77 22.34
CA ALA A 52 23.54 14.46 22.68
C ALA A 52 24.34 13.78 23.81
N GLU A 53 25.68 13.88 23.77
CA GLU A 53 26.60 13.38 24.79
C GLU A 53 26.42 14.06 26.15
N GLN A 54 25.86 15.28 26.17
CA GLN A 54 25.48 15.97 27.40
C GLN A 54 24.08 15.59 27.90
N GLY A 55 23.43 14.59 27.29
CA GLY A 55 22.10 14.14 27.68
C GLY A 55 20.95 14.97 27.07
N ASN A 56 21.20 15.88 26.13
CA ASN A 56 20.13 16.65 25.52
C ASN A 56 19.24 15.76 24.65
N ALA A 57 17.99 15.51 25.05
CA ALA A 57 17.06 14.62 24.35
C ALA A 57 16.84 15.02 22.88
N GLU A 58 16.75 16.31 22.57
CA GLU A 58 16.62 16.80 21.20
C GLU A 58 17.88 16.53 20.36
N GLY A 59 19.08 16.77 20.92
CA GLY A 59 20.35 16.42 20.29
C GLY A 59 20.46 14.92 20.01
N GLN A 60 20.01 14.09 20.96
CA GLN A 60 19.93 12.63 20.81
C GLN A 60 18.94 12.22 19.70
N PHE A 61 17.79 12.88 19.60
CA PHE A 61 16.87 12.66 18.48
C PHE A 61 17.53 12.99 17.14
N PHE A 62 18.16 14.17 17.01
CA PHE A 62 18.75 14.59 15.73
C PHE A 62 19.94 13.72 15.30
N ILE A 63 20.74 13.22 16.23
CA ILE A 63 21.80 12.28 15.87
C ILE A 63 21.23 10.91 15.46
N GLY A 64 20.15 10.45 16.11
CA GLY A 64 19.40 9.27 15.68
C GLY A 64 18.87 9.43 14.25
N ASP A 65 18.27 10.58 13.94
CA ASP A 65 17.78 10.94 12.59
C ASP A 65 18.92 10.95 11.55
N CYS A 66 20.09 11.50 11.91
CA CYS A 66 21.25 11.49 11.04
C CYS A 66 21.74 10.07 10.72
N PHE A 67 21.75 9.16 11.69
CA PHE A 67 22.12 7.75 11.45
C PHE A 67 21.04 7.00 10.68
N TYR A 68 19.76 7.28 10.95
CA TYR A 68 18.62 6.61 10.29
C TYR A 68 18.57 6.91 8.79
N TYR A 69 18.86 8.14 8.38
CA TYR A 69 18.82 8.56 6.96
C TYR A 69 20.20 8.75 6.32
N GLY A 70 21.29 8.44 7.03
CA GLY A 70 22.66 8.66 6.53
C GLY A 70 23.01 10.14 6.27
N ASN A 71 22.40 11.07 6.99
CA ASN A 71 22.62 12.50 6.78
C ASN A 71 23.93 12.98 7.41
N GLY A 72 24.99 13.01 6.61
CA GLY A 72 26.33 13.44 7.06
C GLY A 72 27.15 12.33 7.74
N VAL A 73 26.56 11.14 7.91
CA VAL A 73 27.21 9.90 8.35
C VAL A 73 26.77 8.74 7.48
N LYS A 74 27.43 7.59 7.58
CA LYS A 74 26.92 6.37 6.97
C LYS A 74 25.62 5.98 7.70
N GLU A 75 24.61 5.57 6.93
CA GLU A 75 23.38 5.00 7.48
C GLU A 75 23.70 3.82 8.38
N ASP A 76 23.09 3.81 9.57
CA ASP A 76 23.28 2.81 10.61
C ASP A 76 22.05 2.76 11.52
N TYR A 77 21.16 1.80 11.27
CA TYR A 77 19.91 1.68 12.03
C TYR A 77 20.12 1.29 13.49
N GLU A 78 21.15 0.51 13.82
CA GLU A 78 21.45 0.10 15.20
C GLU A 78 21.84 1.33 16.02
N MET A 79 22.76 2.15 15.48
CA MET A 79 23.13 3.43 16.10
C MET A 79 21.94 4.39 16.19
N ALA A 80 21.08 4.44 15.17
CA ALA A 80 19.87 5.26 15.22
C ALA A 80 18.96 4.85 16.37
N VAL A 81 18.70 3.55 16.53
CA VAL A 81 17.89 3.00 17.63
C VAL A 81 18.50 3.34 18.99
N GLU A 82 19.81 3.20 19.17
CA GLU A 82 20.46 3.54 20.44
C GLU A 82 20.19 4.99 20.83
N TRP A 83 20.32 5.92 19.89
CA TRP A 83 20.10 7.35 20.13
C TRP A 83 18.63 7.70 20.28
N PHE A 84 17.74 7.12 19.47
CA PHE A 84 16.31 7.27 19.64
C PHE A 84 15.84 6.74 20.99
N THR A 85 16.38 5.61 21.47
CA THR A 85 16.06 5.05 22.78
C THR A 85 16.40 6.02 23.90
N LYS A 86 17.64 6.55 23.93
CA LYS A 86 18.06 7.55 24.93
C LYS A 86 17.17 8.80 24.94
N SER A 87 16.71 9.24 23.77
CA SER A 87 15.82 10.39 23.62
C SER A 87 14.38 10.08 24.01
N ALA A 88 13.88 8.89 23.63
CA ALA A 88 12.53 8.42 23.89
C ALA A 88 12.27 8.13 25.38
N GLU A 89 13.30 7.64 26.09
CA GLU A 89 13.30 7.46 27.54
C GLU A 89 13.24 8.79 28.31
N GLN A 90 13.61 9.89 27.66
CA GLN A 90 13.45 11.25 28.15
C GLN A 90 12.15 11.91 27.64
N GLU A 91 11.17 11.09 27.27
CA GLU A 91 9.84 11.51 26.82
C GLU A 91 9.82 12.32 25.52
N ASN A 92 10.89 12.31 24.71
CA ASN A 92 10.86 12.98 23.41
C ASN A 92 9.86 12.27 22.46
N ALA A 93 8.72 12.91 22.20
CA ALA A 93 7.65 12.32 21.40
C ALA A 93 8.07 11.94 19.97
N ARG A 94 8.98 12.70 19.34
CA ARG A 94 9.50 12.37 17.99
C ARG A 94 10.37 11.12 18.05
N ALA A 95 11.28 11.04 19.01
CA ALA A 95 12.11 9.84 19.19
C ALA A 95 11.26 8.60 19.51
N GLN A 96 10.20 8.74 20.31
CA GLN A 96 9.24 7.65 20.56
C GLN A 96 8.54 7.19 19.27
N ALA A 97 8.12 8.11 18.39
CA ALA A 97 7.53 7.75 17.10
C ALA A 97 8.50 6.99 16.19
N PHE A 98 9.76 7.44 16.13
CA PHE A 98 10.80 6.80 15.31
C PHE A 98 11.23 5.46 15.89
N LEU A 99 11.40 5.35 17.21
CA LEU A 99 11.69 4.08 17.86
C LEU A 99 10.56 3.06 17.66
N GLY A 100 9.31 3.51 17.75
CA GLY A 100 8.14 2.69 17.42
C GLY A 100 8.16 2.17 15.99
N GLN A 101 8.53 3.01 15.02
CA GLN A 101 8.73 2.59 13.62
C GLN A 101 9.90 1.61 13.46
N CYS A 102 11.01 1.80 14.16
CA CYS A 102 12.13 0.85 14.13
C CYS A 102 11.69 -0.55 14.58
N PHE A 103 10.95 -0.65 15.69
CA PHE A 103 10.37 -1.92 16.13
C PHE A 103 9.32 -2.46 15.16
N TYR A 104 8.53 -1.59 14.51
CA TYR A 104 7.51 -2.03 13.57
C TYR A 104 8.12 -2.69 12.31
N PHE A 105 9.21 -2.16 11.78
CA PHE A 105 9.85 -2.64 10.54
C PHE A 105 11.11 -3.50 10.77
N GLY A 106 11.55 -3.67 12.02
CA GLY A 106 12.81 -4.35 12.33
C GLY A 106 14.07 -3.57 11.90
N ASN A 107 13.99 -2.23 11.83
CA ASN A 107 15.13 -1.40 11.43
C ASN A 107 16.09 -1.21 12.61
N GLY A 108 17.21 -1.93 12.62
CA GLY A 108 18.24 -1.84 13.68
C GLY A 108 17.85 -2.51 15.00
N VAL A 109 16.69 -3.18 15.04
CA VAL A 109 16.19 -4.00 16.15
C VAL A 109 15.42 -5.19 15.59
N GLU A 110 15.20 -6.21 16.40
CA GLU A 110 14.27 -7.28 16.05
C GLU A 110 12.85 -6.71 15.89
N GLU A 111 12.15 -7.13 14.83
CA GLU A 111 10.78 -6.72 14.56
C GLU A 111 9.86 -7.13 15.73
N ASN A 112 9.14 -6.17 16.29
CA ASN A 112 8.25 -6.38 17.41
C ASN A 112 7.10 -5.36 17.41
N HIS A 113 5.97 -5.73 16.80
CA HIS A 113 4.81 -4.85 16.72
C HIS A 113 4.21 -4.47 18.09
N LYS A 114 4.38 -5.29 19.14
CA LYS A 114 3.89 -4.93 20.49
C LYS A 114 4.71 -3.77 21.07
N GLN A 115 6.04 -3.86 20.98
CA GLN A 115 6.90 -2.75 21.40
C GLN A 115 6.72 -1.52 20.52
N ALA A 116 6.46 -1.70 19.23
CA ALA A 116 6.09 -0.61 18.34
C ALA A 116 4.87 0.15 18.87
N VAL A 117 3.77 -0.55 19.15
CA VAL A 117 2.55 0.03 19.71
C VAL A 117 2.82 0.76 21.03
N GLU A 118 3.61 0.18 21.94
CA GLU A 118 3.93 0.82 23.23
C GLU A 118 4.60 2.18 23.03
N TRP A 119 5.61 2.28 22.16
CA TRP A 119 6.29 3.54 21.87
C TRP A 119 5.45 4.52 21.07
N LEU A 120 4.71 4.03 20.06
CA LEU A 120 3.79 4.84 19.26
C LEU A 120 2.66 5.41 20.12
N THR A 121 2.15 4.66 21.10
CA THR A 121 1.15 5.13 22.06
C THR A 121 1.67 6.30 22.88
N LYS A 122 2.87 6.17 23.48
CA LYS A 122 3.49 7.28 24.22
C LYS A 122 3.67 8.53 23.35
N SER A 123 4.08 8.36 22.10
CA SER A 123 4.24 9.46 21.16
C SER A 123 2.90 10.11 20.79
N ALA A 124 1.89 9.29 20.49
CA ALA A 124 0.58 9.73 20.05
C ALA A 124 -0.19 10.47 21.15
N GLU A 125 -0.09 10.01 22.39
CA GLU A 125 -0.68 10.63 23.59
C GLU A 125 -0.08 12.01 23.88
N GLN A 126 1.19 12.23 23.51
CA GLN A 126 1.83 13.55 23.55
C GLN A 126 1.43 14.47 22.39
N GLY A 127 0.53 14.03 21.50
CA GLY A 127 0.06 14.84 20.38
C GLY A 127 0.92 14.75 19.13
N ASN A 128 1.94 13.88 19.08
CA ASN A 128 2.80 13.78 17.90
C ASN A 128 2.03 13.19 16.71
N ALA A 129 1.83 13.97 15.65
CA ALA A 129 1.07 13.53 14.48
C ALA A 129 1.64 12.27 13.81
N GLN A 130 2.97 12.08 13.78
CA GLN A 130 3.60 10.88 13.21
C GLN A 130 3.29 9.63 14.07
N GLY A 131 3.41 9.75 15.39
CA GLY A 131 3.00 8.70 16.32
C GLY A 131 1.51 8.37 16.22
N GLN A 132 0.67 9.39 16.06
CA GLN A 132 -0.78 9.21 15.92
C GLN A 132 -1.17 8.42 14.67
N TRP A 133 -0.70 8.79 13.47
CA TRP A 133 -1.08 8.01 12.27
C TRP A 133 -0.48 6.61 12.33
N ALA A 134 0.77 6.45 12.80
CA ALA A 134 1.40 5.14 12.89
C ALA A 134 0.67 4.22 13.89
N LEU A 135 0.20 4.76 15.02
CA LEU A 135 -0.64 4.01 15.95
C LEU A 135 -2.01 3.69 15.36
N GLY A 136 -2.62 4.64 14.62
CA GLY A 136 -3.84 4.40 13.86
C GLY A 136 -3.70 3.22 12.93
N ARG A 137 -2.57 3.13 12.21
CA ARG A 137 -2.22 2.02 11.32
C ARG A 137 -2.10 0.69 12.06
N CYS A 138 -1.49 0.66 13.24
CA CYS A 138 -1.44 -0.54 14.07
C CYS A 138 -2.85 -1.05 14.44
N PHE A 139 -3.77 -0.16 14.79
CA PHE A 139 -5.17 -0.54 15.05
C PHE A 139 -5.92 -0.95 13.78
N TYR A 140 -5.67 -0.30 12.65
CA TYR A 140 -6.34 -0.59 11.39
C TYR A 140 -6.00 -1.99 10.86
N PHE A 141 -4.73 -2.42 10.97
CA PHE A 141 -4.28 -3.73 10.49
C PHE A 141 -4.13 -4.79 11.60
N GLY A 142 -4.47 -4.47 12.85
CA GLY A 142 -4.32 -5.38 13.99
C GLY A 142 -2.86 -5.81 14.27
N GLN A 143 -1.90 -4.92 14.05
CA GLN A 143 -0.47 -5.21 14.21
C GLN A 143 0.00 -4.82 15.60
N GLY A 144 0.31 -5.82 16.43
CA GLY A 144 0.74 -5.62 17.81
C GLY A 144 -0.40 -5.28 18.78
N VAL A 145 -1.60 -5.01 18.26
CA VAL A 145 -2.86 -4.77 18.97
C VAL A 145 -4.02 -5.49 18.26
N GLU A 146 -5.13 -5.66 18.96
CA GLU A 146 -6.37 -6.12 18.32
C GLU A 146 -6.85 -5.08 17.30
N GLU A 147 -7.25 -5.56 16.12
CA GLU A 147 -7.82 -4.74 15.04
C GLU A 147 -9.03 -3.94 15.54
N ASN A 148 -9.04 -2.64 15.26
CA ASN A 148 -10.09 -1.74 15.73
C ASN A 148 -10.18 -0.48 14.87
N ASP A 149 -11.03 -0.51 13.85
CA ASP A 149 -11.21 0.60 12.91
C ASP A 149 -11.66 1.89 13.59
N LYS A 150 -12.47 1.81 14.65
CA LYS A 150 -12.92 3.01 15.38
C LYS A 150 -11.75 3.72 16.05
N LYS A 151 -10.86 2.98 16.71
CA LYS A 151 -9.63 3.54 17.27
C LYS A 151 -8.67 4.02 16.19
N ALA A 152 -8.59 3.31 15.06
CA ALA A 152 -7.79 3.75 13.93
C ALA A 152 -8.25 5.13 13.43
N VAL A 153 -9.55 5.29 13.17
CA VAL A 153 -10.18 6.57 12.81
C VAL A 153 -9.88 7.67 13.83
N GLU A 154 -10.02 7.39 15.13
CA GLU A 154 -9.73 8.39 16.17
C GLU A 154 -8.29 8.91 16.08
N TRP A 155 -7.32 8.02 15.87
CA TRP A 155 -5.91 8.40 15.78
C TRP A 155 -5.54 9.03 14.43
N PHE A 156 -6.07 8.51 13.32
CA PHE A 156 -5.89 9.11 12.00
C PHE A 156 -6.46 10.53 11.96
N THR A 157 -7.66 10.75 12.52
CA THR A 157 -8.29 12.08 12.59
C THR A 157 -7.39 13.08 13.34
N LYS A 158 -6.89 12.72 14.52
CA LYS A 158 -5.97 13.58 15.29
C LYS A 158 -4.70 13.93 14.53
N SER A 159 -4.16 12.99 13.75
CA SER A 159 -2.99 13.24 12.91
C SER A 159 -3.33 14.13 11.71
N ALA A 160 -4.46 13.87 11.06
CA ALA A 160 -4.95 14.58 9.89
C ALA A 160 -5.27 16.05 10.17
N GLU A 161 -5.89 16.33 11.33
CA GLU A 161 -6.20 17.67 11.82
C GLU A 161 -4.94 18.52 12.08
N GLN A 162 -3.80 17.87 12.34
CA GLN A 162 -2.49 18.54 12.46
C GLN A 162 -1.80 18.76 11.10
N GLY A 163 -2.46 18.39 10.00
CA GLY A 163 -1.91 18.54 8.65
C GLY A 163 -1.02 17.38 8.21
N ASN A 164 -0.94 16.27 8.92
CA ASN A 164 -0.11 15.14 8.51
C ASN A 164 -0.71 14.45 7.27
N ALA A 165 0.03 14.43 6.16
CA ALA A 165 -0.45 13.88 4.89
C ALA A 165 -0.82 12.38 4.96
N GLU A 166 -0.08 11.57 5.71
CA GLU A 166 -0.41 10.14 5.90
C GLU A 166 -1.69 9.97 6.72
N GLY A 167 -1.84 10.72 7.82
CA GLY A 167 -3.08 10.74 8.59
C GLY A 167 -4.29 11.17 7.76
N GLN A 168 -4.12 12.19 6.90
CA GLN A 168 -5.15 12.65 5.96
C GLN A 168 -5.50 11.60 4.90
N PHE A 169 -4.49 10.90 4.37
CA PHE A 169 -4.72 9.79 3.45
C PHE A 169 -5.56 8.68 4.10
N PHE A 170 -5.15 8.19 5.27
CA PHE A 170 -5.82 7.07 5.93
C PHE A 170 -7.22 7.42 6.45
N ILE A 171 -7.47 8.66 6.91
CA ILE A 171 -8.83 9.05 7.26
C ILE A 171 -9.72 9.16 6.01
N GLY A 172 -9.16 9.61 4.87
CA GLY A 172 -9.84 9.56 3.57
C GLY A 172 -10.23 8.13 3.19
N GLU A 173 -9.31 7.18 3.34
CA GLU A 173 -9.54 5.74 3.12
C GLU A 173 -10.65 5.20 4.03
N CYS A 174 -10.65 5.58 5.32
CA CYS A 174 -11.71 5.17 6.25
C CYS A 174 -13.09 5.66 5.82
N PHE A 175 -13.21 6.92 5.36
CA PHE A 175 -14.47 7.45 4.83
C PHE A 175 -14.87 6.81 3.51
N TYR A 176 -13.92 6.50 2.63
CA TYR A 176 -14.18 5.90 1.33
C TYR A 176 -14.74 4.48 1.44
N TYR A 177 -14.18 3.66 2.34
CA TYR A 177 -14.60 2.26 2.54
C TYR A 177 -15.57 2.06 3.71
N GLY A 178 -15.85 3.10 4.50
CA GLY A 178 -16.68 2.98 5.70
C GLY A 178 -16.03 2.19 6.85
N ASN A 179 -14.69 2.18 6.91
CA ASN A 179 -13.96 1.48 7.96
C ASN A 179 -13.96 2.31 9.25
N GLY A 180 -14.70 1.87 10.26
CA GLY A 180 -14.80 2.55 11.56
C GLY A 180 -15.65 3.83 11.57
N VAL A 181 -16.01 4.36 10.40
CA VAL A 181 -16.93 5.48 10.17
C VAL A 181 -18.01 5.09 9.17
N LYS A 182 -19.06 5.91 9.04
CA LYS A 182 -20.01 5.75 7.94
C LYS A 182 -19.31 6.14 6.63
N GLU A 183 -19.53 5.34 5.57
CA GLU A 183 -19.08 5.67 4.21
C GLU A 183 -19.57 7.07 3.81
N ASP A 184 -18.63 7.89 3.32
CA ASP A 184 -18.85 9.28 2.91
C ASP A 184 -17.79 9.69 1.88
N TYR A 185 -18.15 9.60 0.59
CA TYR A 185 -17.24 9.90 -0.51
C TYR A 185 -16.84 11.38 -0.57
N GLU A 186 -17.74 12.31 -0.20
CA GLU A 186 -17.41 13.74 -0.20
C GLU A 186 -16.32 14.04 0.83
N MET A 187 -16.46 13.46 2.03
CA MET A 187 -15.46 13.58 3.09
C MET A 187 -14.14 12.88 2.73
N ALA A 188 -14.21 11.72 2.08
CA ALA A 188 -13.04 11.00 1.59
C ALA A 188 -12.23 11.87 0.62
N ILE A 189 -12.88 12.45 -0.39
CA ILE A 189 -12.24 13.34 -1.37
C ILE A 189 -11.65 14.58 -0.70
N GLU A 190 -12.33 15.18 0.29
CA GLU A 190 -11.78 16.34 1.00
C GLU A 190 -10.44 15.99 1.68
N TRP A 191 -10.37 14.84 2.35
CA TRP A 191 -9.16 14.40 3.03
C TRP A 191 -8.07 13.95 2.07
N PHE A 192 -8.41 13.20 1.01
CA PHE A 192 -7.47 12.84 -0.04
C PHE A 192 -6.90 14.08 -0.73
N THR A 193 -7.72 15.10 -1.01
CA THR A 193 -7.27 16.38 -1.60
C THR A 193 -6.22 17.05 -0.72
N LYS A 194 -6.47 17.18 0.59
CA LYS A 194 -5.49 17.75 1.54
C LYS A 194 -4.17 16.97 1.56
N SER A 195 -4.23 15.65 1.47
CA SER A 195 -3.03 14.79 1.43
C SER A 195 -2.28 14.92 0.10
N ALA A 196 -3.01 14.91 -1.01
CA ALA A 196 -2.48 15.00 -2.36
C ALA A 196 -1.82 16.34 -2.66
N GLU A 197 -2.37 17.45 -2.15
CA GLU A 197 -1.79 18.80 -2.24
C GLU A 197 -0.45 18.91 -1.51
N GLN A 198 -0.20 18.04 -0.52
CA GLN A 198 1.09 17.92 0.17
C GLN A 198 2.08 16.99 -0.55
N GLY A 199 1.69 16.42 -1.69
CA GLY A 199 2.54 15.54 -2.50
C GLY A 199 2.39 14.05 -2.19
N ASN A 200 1.40 13.61 -1.41
CA ASN A 200 1.21 12.19 -1.16
C ASN A 200 0.79 11.44 -2.45
N ALA A 201 1.68 10.60 -2.99
CA ALA A 201 1.46 9.91 -4.27
C ALA A 201 0.24 8.98 -4.24
N ARG A 202 0.00 8.28 -3.12
CA ARG A 202 -1.17 7.39 -2.96
C ARG A 202 -2.46 8.20 -3.00
N ALA A 203 -2.54 9.30 -2.26
CA ALA A 203 -3.71 10.19 -2.30
C ALA A 203 -3.94 10.77 -3.70
N GLN A 204 -2.88 11.13 -4.41
CA GLN A 204 -2.98 11.59 -5.81
C GLN A 204 -3.51 10.49 -6.73
N ALA A 205 -3.04 9.24 -6.61
CA ALA A 205 -3.57 8.12 -7.39
C ALA A 205 -5.07 7.90 -7.11
N PHE A 206 -5.46 7.86 -5.83
CA PHE A 206 -6.85 7.70 -5.42
C PHE A 206 -7.77 8.82 -5.93
N LEU A 207 -7.32 10.08 -5.93
CA LEU A 207 -8.08 11.16 -6.55
C LEU A 207 -8.23 10.93 -8.05
N GLY A 208 -7.16 10.51 -8.73
CA GLY A 208 -7.21 10.14 -10.14
C GLY A 208 -8.31 9.10 -10.41
N GLU A 209 -8.43 8.09 -9.55
CA GLU A 209 -9.48 7.06 -9.63
C GLU A 209 -10.87 7.64 -9.36
N CYS A 210 -11.03 8.50 -8.36
CA CYS A 210 -12.30 9.15 -8.05
C CYS A 210 -12.83 9.97 -9.24
N TRP A 211 -11.95 10.71 -9.93
CA TRP A 211 -12.32 11.50 -11.11
C TRP A 211 -12.53 10.64 -12.36
N ARG A 212 -11.89 9.48 -12.45
CA ARG A 212 -12.04 8.56 -13.58
C ARG A 212 -13.33 7.74 -13.51
N ASP A 213 -13.74 7.34 -12.31
CA ASP A 213 -14.79 6.34 -12.10
C ASP A 213 -16.09 6.98 -11.61
N HIS A 214 -17.22 6.58 -12.21
CA HIS A 214 -18.54 7.03 -11.78
C HIS A 214 -18.87 6.57 -10.34
N GLY A 215 -19.50 7.44 -9.56
CA GLY A 215 -20.11 7.07 -8.27
C GLY A 215 -19.22 7.27 -7.04
N ASN A 216 -18.01 7.80 -7.22
CA ASN A 216 -17.04 7.99 -6.14
C ASN A 216 -17.09 9.39 -5.49
N GLY A 217 -18.24 10.06 -5.50
CA GLY A 217 -18.44 11.37 -4.85
C GLY A 217 -18.12 12.60 -5.71
N VAL A 218 -17.59 12.41 -6.92
CA VAL A 218 -17.41 13.46 -7.95
C VAL A 218 -18.04 13.01 -9.28
N GLU A 219 -18.36 13.98 -10.13
CA GLU A 219 -18.71 13.71 -11.53
C GLU A 219 -17.44 13.32 -12.30
N GLU A 220 -17.59 12.37 -13.23
CA GLU A 220 -16.47 11.89 -14.04
C GLU A 220 -15.81 13.04 -14.81
N ASP A 221 -14.50 13.18 -14.64
CA ASP A 221 -13.66 14.16 -15.31
C ASP A 221 -12.29 13.56 -15.59
N TYR A 222 -12.12 13.04 -16.81
CA TYR A 222 -10.85 12.44 -17.22
C TYR A 222 -9.70 13.45 -17.29
N GLU A 223 -9.94 14.75 -17.51
CA GLU A 223 -8.87 15.74 -17.52
C GLU A 223 -8.28 15.89 -16.11
N MET A 224 -9.16 15.95 -15.10
CA MET A 224 -8.76 15.94 -13.68
C MET A 224 -8.10 14.62 -13.28
N ALA A 225 -8.61 13.48 -13.78
CA ALA A 225 -7.98 12.18 -13.55
C ALA A 225 -6.54 12.14 -14.08
N VAL A 226 -6.32 12.62 -15.32
CA VAL A 226 -4.99 12.73 -15.93
C VAL A 226 -4.08 13.62 -15.09
N GLU A 227 -4.55 14.77 -14.60
CA GLU A 227 -3.74 15.67 -13.77
C GLU A 227 -3.22 14.97 -12.52
N TRP A 228 -4.12 14.30 -11.79
CA TRP A 228 -3.76 13.63 -10.54
C TRP A 228 -2.91 12.38 -10.75
N PHE A 229 -3.24 11.54 -11.73
CA PHE A 229 -2.39 10.41 -12.09
C PHE A 229 -1.00 10.85 -12.56
N THR A 230 -0.89 11.96 -13.29
CA THR A 230 0.41 12.50 -13.71
C THR A 230 1.28 12.85 -12.50
N LYS A 231 0.73 13.57 -11.50
CA LYS A 231 1.47 13.92 -10.28
C LYS A 231 1.94 12.69 -9.51
N SER A 232 1.11 11.65 -9.44
CA SER A 232 1.46 10.39 -8.76
C SER A 232 2.50 9.58 -9.55
N ALA A 233 2.34 9.49 -10.87
CA ALA A 233 3.26 8.79 -11.78
C ALA A 233 4.66 9.42 -11.86
N GLU A 234 4.77 10.75 -11.71
CA GLU A 234 6.05 11.45 -11.58
C GLU A 234 6.85 11.00 -10.34
N GLN A 235 6.15 10.55 -9.30
CA GLN A 235 6.73 10.02 -8.06
C GLN A 235 7.01 8.51 -8.13
N GLY A 236 6.65 7.86 -9.25
CA GLY A 236 6.91 6.44 -9.47
C GLY A 236 5.82 5.50 -8.93
N ASP A 237 4.60 6.01 -8.73
CA ASP A 237 3.45 5.17 -8.41
C ASP A 237 3.07 4.30 -9.63
N ALA A 238 3.14 2.98 -9.47
CA ALA A 238 3.00 2.03 -10.56
C ALA A 238 1.54 1.90 -11.05
N ASP A 239 0.58 2.08 -10.15
CA ASP A 239 -0.85 2.01 -10.45
C ASP A 239 -1.28 3.26 -11.22
N ALA A 240 -0.82 4.44 -10.79
CA ALA A 240 -1.02 5.69 -11.52
C ALA A 240 -0.36 5.68 -12.90
N LEU A 241 0.83 5.09 -13.04
CA LEU A 241 1.48 4.89 -14.34
C LEU A 241 0.63 4.00 -15.26
N CYS A 242 0.09 2.89 -14.74
CA CYS A 242 -0.79 2.02 -15.51
C CYS A 242 -2.09 2.73 -15.91
N ALA A 243 -2.71 3.47 -14.99
CA ALA A 243 -3.92 4.25 -15.25
C ALA A 243 -3.69 5.32 -16.31
N LEU A 244 -2.58 6.07 -16.20
CA LEU A 244 -2.20 7.09 -17.17
C LEU A 244 -1.93 6.50 -18.56
N GLY A 245 -1.25 5.34 -18.62
CA GLY A 245 -1.08 4.59 -19.86
C GLY A 245 -2.41 4.26 -20.53
N ARG A 246 -3.42 3.85 -19.74
CA ARG A 246 -4.78 3.57 -20.24
C ARG A 246 -5.49 4.81 -20.75
N LEU A 247 -5.35 5.94 -20.08
CA LEU A 247 -5.96 7.21 -20.50
C LEU A 247 -5.38 7.68 -21.83
N TYR A 248 -4.06 7.56 -22.04
CA TYR A 248 -3.42 7.86 -23.34
C TYR A 248 -3.76 6.84 -24.44
N ASP A 249 -3.86 5.55 -24.12
CA ASP A 249 -4.20 4.52 -25.10
C ASP A 249 -5.64 4.69 -25.63
N LEU A 250 -6.56 5.09 -24.75
CA LEU A 250 -7.97 5.29 -25.08
C LEU A 250 -8.31 6.73 -25.52
N GLY A 251 -7.42 7.70 -25.28
CA GLY A 251 -7.69 9.12 -25.54
C GLY A 251 -8.77 9.71 -24.63
N LEU A 252 -8.77 9.33 -23.35
CA LEU A 252 -9.73 9.79 -22.34
C LEU A 252 -9.11 10.92 -21.52
N GLY A 253 -9.68 12.13 -21.62
CA GLY A 253 -9.14 13.35 -20.95
C GLY A 253 -7.85 13.89 -21.57
N VAL A 254 -7.28 13.18 -22.55
CA VAL A 254 -6.09 13.54 -23.32
C VAL A 254 -6.26 13.08 -24.78
N GLY A 255 -5.46 13.64 -25.68
CA GLY A 255 -5.37 13.10 -27.04
C GLY A 255 -4.80 11.68 -27.01
N GLN A 256 -5.37 10.78 -27.83
CA GLN A 256 -4.87 9.41 -27.96
C GLN A 256 -3.40 9.42 -28.41
N ASP A 257 -2.54 8.77 -27.63
CA ASP A 257 -1.10 8.64 -27.90
C ASP A 257 -0.63 7.25 -27.44
N LYS A 258 -0.55 6.33 -28.41
CA LYS A 258 -0.13 4.94 -28.13
C LYS A 258 1.34 4.84 -27.75
N ASP A 259 2.21 5.68 -28.30
CA ASP A 259 3.63 5.65 -27.98
C ASP A 259 3.85 6.06 -26.52
N LEU A 260 3.17 7.13 -26.09
CA LEU A 260 3.21 7.59 -24.71
C LEU A 260 2.55 6.60 -23.75
N ALA A 261 1.44 5.96 -24.16
CA ALA A 261 0.83 4.87 -23.39
C ALA A 261 1.82 3.72 -23.15
N ALA A 262 2.53 3.27 -24.18
CA ALA A 262 3.54 2.22 -24.06
C ALA A 262 4.69 2.61 -23.11
N VAL A 263 5.11 3.88 -23.11
CA VAL A 263 6.11 4.39 -22.16
C VAL A 263 5.62 4.28 -20.71
N HIS A 264 4.37 4.67 -20.45
CA HIS A 264 3.77 4.59 -19.11
C HIS A 264 3.58 3.13 -18.66
N TYR A 265 3.04 2.26 -19.51
CA TYR A 265 2.90 0.83 -19.20
C TYR A 265 4.25 0.15 -18.96
N ARG A 266 5.30 0.51 -19.71
CA ARG A 266 6.66 -0.01 -19.49
C ARG A 266 7.22 0.38 -18.13
N ARG A 267 7.10 1.65 -17.71
CA ARG A 267 7.49 2.04 -16.35
C ARG A 267 6.68 1.30 -15.28
N ALA A 268 5.37 1.15 -15.47
CA ALA A 268 4.52 0.40 -14.53
C ALA A 268 4.96 -1.09 -14.43
N ALA A 269 5.22 -1.72 -15.57
CA ALA A 269 5.68 -3.10 -15.66
C ALA A 269 7.05 -3.34 -15.01
N GLU A 270 8.00 -2.41 -15.22
CA GLU A 270 9.32 -2.44 -14.57
C GLU A 270 9.23 -2.31 -13.04
N LEU A 271 8.20 -1.61 -12.54
CA LEU A 271 7.89 -1.48 -11.12
C LEU A 271 7.07 -2.64 -10.54
N GLY A 272 6.70 -3.63 -11.36
CA GLY A 272 6.00 -4.82 -10.90
C GLY A 272 4.47 -4.79 -11.02
N ASN A 273 3.87 -3.76 -11.63
CA ASN A 273 2.42 -3.69 -11.79
C ASN A 273 1.95 -4.66 -12.89
N ALA A 274 1.14 -5.65 -12.49
CA ALA A 274 0.70 -6.75 -13.36
C ALA A 274 -0.18 -6.27 -14.53
N ALA A 275 -1.10 -5.34 -14.28
CA ALA A 275 -1.96 -4.77 -15.33
C ALA A 275 -1.15 -4.02 -16.40
N GLY A 276 -0.11 -3.30 -15.99
CA GLY A 276 0.84 -2.61 -16.87
C GLY A 276 1.68 -3.57 -17.70
N MET A 277 2.10 -4.70 -17.11
CA MET A 277 2.75 -5.79 -17.85
C MET A 277 1.82 -6.38 -18.91
N GLY A 278 0.57 -6.68 -18.54
CA GLY A 278 -0.45 -7.20 -19.45
C GLY A 278 -0.75 -6.24 -20.60
N ALA A 279 -0.98 -4.96 -20.28
CA ALA A 279 -1.27 -3.91 -21.26
C ALA A 279 -0.10 -3.68 -22.22
N LEU A 280 1.13 -3.56 -21.71
CA LEU A 280 2.33 -3.44 -22.55
C LEU A 280 2.49 -4.66 -23.46
N GLY A 281 2.33 -5.86 -22.90
CA GLY A 281 2.47 -7.10 -23.67
C GLY A 281 1.42 -7.23 -24.78
N SER A 282 0.17 -6.83 -24.50
CA SER A 282 -0.90 -6.75 -25.50
C SER A 282 -0.53 -5.77 -26.62
N MET A 283 -0.06 -4.56 -26.29
CA MET A 283 0.32 -3.54 -27.28
C MET A 283 1.47 -4.00 -28.18
N LEU A 284 2.55 -4.55 -27.61
CA LEU A 284 3.69 -5.05 -28.39
C LEU A 284 3.27 -6.19 -29.34
N CYS A 285 2.32 -7.01 -28.91
CA CYS A 285 1.79 -8.11 -29.70
C CYS A 285 0.72 -7.71 -30.74
N GLU A 286 0.21 -6.47 -30.70
CA GLU A 286 -0.61 -5.90 -31.77
C GLU A 286 0.24 -5.49 -32.97
N GLU A 287 1.43 -4.92 -32.73
CA GLU A 287 2.36 -4.49 -33.79
C GLU A 287 2.99 -5.69 -34.50
N GLU A 288 3.54 -6.62 -33.73
CA GLU A 288 4.11 -7.88 -34.23
C GLU A 288 3.48 -9.06 -33.47
N PRO A 289 2.58 -9.82 -34.13
CA PRO A 289 1.99 -11.00 -33.53
C PRO A 289 3.08 -11.97 -33.07
N THR A 290 3.24 -12.12 -31.75
CA THR A 290 4.25 -12.97 -31.09
C THR A 290 5.66 -12.38 -30.92
N THR A 291 5.78 -11.07 -30.69
CA THR A 291 7.03 -10.51 -30.14
C THR A 291 7.39 -11.23 -28.84
N GLU A 292 8.62 -11.74 -28.76
CA GLU A 292 9.13 -12.44 -27.56
C GLU A 292 8.99 -11.57 -26.31
N GLU A 293 9.31 -10.28 -26.43
CA GLU A 293 9.15 -9.30 -25.35
C GLU A 293 7.70 -9.18 -24.88
N GLY A 294 6.74 -9.05 -25.80
CA GLY A 294 5.32 -8.88 -25.45
C GLY A 294 4.76 -10.12 -24.74
N MET A 295 5.16 -11.31 -25.20
CA MET A 295 4.78 -12.57 -24.54
C MET A 295 5.41 -12.74 -23.17
N GLN A 296 6.68 -12.34 -22.99
CA GLN A 296 7.35 -12.40 -21.68
C GLN A 296 6.65 -11.51 -20.65
N TRP A 297 6.25 -10.29 -21.04
CA TRP A 297 5.49 -9.42 -20.14
C TRP A 297 4.13 -10.01 -19.77
N MET A 298 3.39 -10.57 -20.74
CA MET A 298 2.12 -11.24 -20.48
C MET A 298 2.24 -12.48 -19.60
N ILE A 299 3.33 -13.26 -19.71
CA ILE A 299 3.62 -14.39 -18.82
C ILE A 299 3.86 -13.89 -17.39
N ARG A 300 4.70 -12.86 -17.23
CA ARG A 300 5.00 -12.28 -15.91
C ARG A 300 3.76 -11.67 -15.26
N ALA A 301 2.89 -11.04 -16.05
CA ALA A 301 1.60 -10.55 -15.59
C ALA A 301 0.74 -11.69 -15.03
N ALA A 302 0.69 -12.83 -15.73
CA ALA A 302 -0.07 -14.00 -15.31
C ALA A 302 0.47 -14.67 -14.04
N GLU A 303 1.79 -14.63 -13.80
CA GLU A 303 2.39 -15.07 -12.52
C GLU A 303 1.92 -14.23 -11.33
N LEU A 304 1.48 -12.99 -11.59
CA LEU A 304 0.91 -12.07 -10.61
C LEU A 304 -0.63 -12.06 -10.61
N GLY A 305 -1.27 -12.98 -11.34
CA GLY A 305 -2.73 -13.13 -11.38
C GLY A 305 -3.44 -12.35 -12.49
N ASP A 306 -2.73 -11.66 -13.39
CA ASP A 306 -3.36 -10.97 -14.52
C ASP A 306 -3.69 -11.93 -15.68
N HIS A 307 -4.91 -11.85 -16.20
CA HIS A 307 -5.41 -12.81 -17.20
C HIS A 307 -5.28 -12.34 -18.65
N THR A 308 -4.54 -11.26 -18.93
CA THR A 308 -4.43 -10.68 -20.28
C THR A 308 -3.94 -11.69 -21.31
N ILE A 309 -3.00 -12.58 -20.94
CA ILE A 309 -2.49 -13.63 -21.83
C ILE A 309 -3.59 -14.62 -22.26
N VAL A 310 -4.54 -14.91 -21.38
CA VAL A 310 -5.67 -15.81 -21.65
C VAL A 310 -6.64 -15.13 -22.61
N THR A 311 -6.99 -13.87 -22.33
CA THR A 311 -7.85 -13.07 -23.21
C THR A 311 -7.24 -12.93 -24.61
N TYR A 312 -5.93 -12.70 -24.67
CA TYR A 312 -5.17 -12.58 -25.92
C TYR A 312 -5.16 -13.91 -26.71
N ALA A 313 -4.94 -15.04 -26.03
CA ALA A 313 -5.01 -16.37 -26.64
C ALA A 313 -6.40 -16.69 -27.20
N ASN A 314 -7.45 -16.45 -26.40
CA ASN A 314 -8.84 -16.69 -26.78
C ASN A 314 -9.26 -15.87 -28.01
N LYS A 315 -8.90 -14.58 -28.07
CA LYS A 315 -9.16 -13.72 -29.24
C LYS A 315 -8.55 -14.27 -30.53
N ARG A 316 -7.50 -15.08 -30.43
CA ARG A 316 -6.78 -15.67 -31.57
C ARG A 316 -7.11 -17.14 -31.80
N GLY A 317 -8.06 -17.70 -31.04
CA GLY A 317 -8.42 -19.12 -31.13
C GLY A 317 -7.26 -20.06 -30.78
N LYS A 318 -6.36 -19.61 -29.89
CA LYS A 318 -5.20 -20.36 -29.42
C LYS A 318 -5.29 -20.60 -27.92
N THR A 319 -4.54 -21.58 -27.45
CA THR A 319 -4.25 -21.80 -26.03
C THR A 319 -3.03 -20.98 -25.60
N VAL A 320 -2.91 -20.72 -24.29
CA VAL A 320 -1.70 -20.10 -23.73
C VAL A 320 -0.46 -20.93 -24.04
N SER A 321 -0.57 -22.27 -23.93
CA SER A 321 0.52 -23.20 -24.25
C SER A 321 1.03 -23.04 -25.69
N GLU A 322 0.13 -22.89 -26.66
CA GLU A 322 0.49 -22.65 -28.07
C GLU A 322 1.17 -21.29 -28.31
N LEU A 323 0.88 -20.29 -27.48
CA LEU A 323 1.54 -18.98 -27.56
C LEU A 323 2.91 -18.95 -26.86
N THR A 324 3.09 -19.76 -25.82
CA THR A 324 4.32 -19.77 -25.01
C THR A 324 5.33 -20.83 -25.44
N SER A 325 4.94 -21.74 -26.34
CA SER A 325 5.79 -22.80 -26.86
C SER A 325 7.00 -22.24 -27.62
N GLY A 326 8.20 -22.36 -27.05
CA GLY A 326 9.46 -21.94 -27.67
C GLY A 326 10.08 -20.67 -27.10
N LEU A 327 9.42 -20.00 -26.16
CA LEU A 327 10.02 -18.91 -25.40
C LEU A 327 10.94 -19.50 -24.32
N LEU A 328 12.19 -19.04 -24.27
CA LEU A 328 13.08 -19.31 -23.15
C LEU A 328 12.50 -18.59 -21.92
N LEU A 329 11.68 -19.31 -21.15
CA LEU A 329 11.24 -18.85 -19.82
C LEU A 329 12.50 -18.50 -19.04
N TYR A 330 12.70 -17.21 -18.74
CA TYR A 330 13.79 -16.76 -17.90
C TYR A 330 13.64 -17.47 -16.56
N LYS A 331 14.49 -18.47 -16.33
CA LYS A 331 14.70 -19.06 -15.02
C LYS A 331 15.43 -18.04 -14.17
N ASP A 332 14.69 -17.11 -13.59
CA ASP A 332 15.02 -16.54 -12.30
C ASP A 332 13.73 -15.94 -11.73
N VAL A 333 13.41 -16.36 -10.51
CA VAL A 333 12.22 -16.05 -9.69
C VAL A 333 11.03 -17.02 -9.83
N GLY A 334 10.96 -17.97 -8.89
CA GLY A 334 9.68 -18.34 -8.25
C GLY A 334 8.70 -19.27 -8.99
N ALA A 335 9.18 -20.33 -9.65
CA ALA A 335 8.29 -21.37 -10.16
C ALA A 335 7.61 -22.17 -9.03
N SER A 336 6.35 -21.85 -8.70
CA SER A 336 5.46 -22.82 -8.04
C SER A 336 4.03 -22.89 -8.59
N GLN A 337 3.54 -21.91 -9.39
CA GLN A 337 2.22 -21.99 -10.02
C GLN A 337 2.25 -22.23 -11.54
N TYR A 338 3.25 -21.71 -12.27
CA TYR A 338 3.29 -21.85 -13.75
C TYR A 338 3.66 -23.27 -14.23
N GLY A 339 4.35 -24.06 -13.39
CA GLY A 339 4.75 -25.43 -13.71
C GLY A 339 3.59 -26.43 -13.88
N GLN A 340 2.40 -26.12 -13.37
CA GLN A 340 1.20 -26.94 -13.52
C GLN A 340 0.46 -26.69 -14.85
N TRP A 341 0.52 -25.47 -15.40
CA TRP A 341 -0.20 -25.10 -16.62
C TRP A 341 0.48 -25.57 -17.91
N VAL A 342 1.80 -25.74 -17.89
CA VAL A 342 2.60 -26.11 -19.09
C VAL A 342 2.60 -27.63 -19.35
N GLN A 343 2.28 -28.47 -18.35
CA GLN A 343 2.40 -29.93 -18.49
C GLN A 343 1.09 -30.69 -18.78
N ASN A 344 -0.08 -30.03 -18.84
CA ASN A 344 -1.34 -30.76 -19.05
C ASN A 344 -2.32 -30.00 -19.99
N PRO A 345 -2.37 -30.33 -21.30
CA PRO A 345 -3.20 -29.63 -22.29
C PRO A 345 -4.70 -29.98 -22.20
N ASN A 346 -5.10 -30.78 -21.20
CA ASN A 346 -6.48 -30.99 -20.81
C ASN A 346 -6.47 -31.38 -19.32
N PRO A 347 -6.68 -30.45 -18.37
CA PRO A 347 -6.68 -30.82 -16.96
C PRO A 347 -7.89 -31.71 -16.73
N ASP A 348 -7.62 -32.98 -16.45
CA ASP A 348 -8.58 -33.78 -15.69
C ASP A 348 -8.89 -32.99 -14.42
N VAL A 349 -10.16 -32.65 -14.26
CA VAL A 349 -10.73 -31.77 -13.25
C VAL A 349 -10.54 -32.44 -11.89
N SER A 350 -9.38 -32.29 -11.27
CA SER A 350 -9.11 -32.85 -9.95
C SER A 350 -7.96 -32.19 -9.17
N GLU A 351 -7.25 -31.19 -9.70
CA GLU A 351 -6.46 -30.33 -8.82
C GLU A 351 -7.40 -29.35 -8.14
N LYS A 352 -7.66 -29.62 -6.85
CA LYS A 352 -8.49 -28.80 -5.99
C LYS A 352 -7.92 -27.38 -5.92
N LYS A 353 -8.39 -26.44 -6.74
CA LYS A 353 -8.22 -25.01 -6.47
C LYS A 353 -8.96 -24.68 -5.18
N VAL A 354 -8.21 -24.49 -4.10
CA VAL A 354 -8.74 -24.16 -2.78
C VAL A 354 -8.78 -22.64 -2.63
N LEU A 355 -9.94 -22.09 -2.35
CA LEU A 355 -10.09 -20.69 -1.97
C LEU A 355 -9.58 -20.50 -0.54
N THR A 356 -8.42 -19.86 -0.41
CA THR A 356 -7.75 -19.64 0.87
C THR A 356 -8.11 -18.29 1.48
N LYS A 357 -7.79 -18.11 2.77
CA LYS A 357 -7.96 -16.82 3.47
C LYS A 357 -7.35 -15.64 2.69
N ALA A 358 -6.12 -15.78 2.18
CA ALA A 358 -5.40 -14.70 1.51
C ALA A 358 -6.08 -14.27 0.20
N ILE A 359 -6.60 -15.25 -0.55
CA ILE A 359 -7.33 -15.01 -1.79
C ILE A 359 -8.68 -14.34 -1.48
N ALA A 360 -9.40 -14.83 -0.46
CA ALA A 360 -10.68 -14.24 -0.05
C ALA A 360 -10.53 -12.78 0.45
N GLN A 361 -9.37 -12.39 0.99
CA GLN A 361 -9.11 -11.00 1.39
C GLN A 361 -9.02 -10.05 0.20
N GLN A 362 -8.51 -10.51 -0.95
CA GLN A 362 -8.39 -9.70 -2.16
C GLN A 362 -9.76 -9.36 -2.76
N PHE A 363 -10.75 -10.24 -2.60
CA PHE A 363 -12.12 -10.05 -3.09
C PHE A 363 -13.04 -9.32 -2.10
N ARG A 364 -12.51 -8.84 -0.96
CA ARG A 364 -13.29 -8.09 0.03
C ARG A 364 -13.64 -6.67 -0.47
N GLU A 365 -12.90 -6.17 -1.45
CA GLU A 365 -12.98 -4.79 -1.95
C GLU A 365 -13.92 -4.65 -3.16
N ASP A 366 -14.36 -5.77 -3.76
CA ASP A 366 -15.24 -5.77 -4.93
C ASP A 366 -16.73 -5.65 -4.56
N LYS A 367 -17.37 -4.55 -4.98
CA LYS A 367 -18.82 -4.29 -4.80
C LYS A 367 -19.73 -4.92 -5.89
N ASN A 368 -19.16 -5.73 -6.79
CA ASN A 368 -19.85 -6.37 -7.92
C ASN A 368 -19.85 -7.91 -7.79
N SER A 369 -20.59 -8.62 -8.62
CA SER A 369 -20.58 -10.09 -8.65
C SER A 369 -19.15 -10.63 -8.83
N VAL A 370 -18.68 -11.44 -7.88
CA VAL A 370 -17.37 -12.10 -7.93
C VAL A 370 -17.55 -13.53 -8.43
N ASP A 371 -16.95 -13.82 -9.58
CA ASP A 371 -16.90 -15.18 -10.13
C ASP A 371 -15.76 -15.95 -9.45
N LEU A 372 -16.12 -16.83 -8.51
CA LEU A 372 -15.21 -17.75 -7.83
C LEU A 372 -15.35 -19.17 -8.39
N GLY A 373 -15.94 -19.31 -9.58
CA GLY A 373 -16.17 -20.57 -10.26
C GLY A 373 -14.89 -21.31 -10.59
N GLU A 374 -13.71 -20.72 -10.56
CA GLU A 374 -12.49 -21.51 -10.71
C GLU A 374 -12.10 -22.36 -9.49
N PHE A 375 -12.69 -22.10 -8.31
CA PHE A 375 -12.39 -22.83 -7.08
C PHE A 375 -13.28 -24.07 -6.90
N THR A 376 -12.69 -25.15 -6.40
CA THR A 376 -13.33 -26.46 -6.21
C THR A 376 -13.36 -26.88 -4.74
N ALA A 377 -12.72 -26.10 -3.86
CA ALA A 377 -12.79 -26.21 -2.41
C ALA A 377 -12.61 -24.82 -1.78
N ILE A 378 -13.03 -24.67 -0.53
CA ILE A 378 -12.98 -23.40 0.21
C ILE A 378 -12.59 -23.66 1.66
N GLU A 379 -11.68 -22.86 2.19
CA GLU A 379 -11.29 -22.91 3.60
C GLU A 379 -12.34 -22.25 4.50
N ASP A 380 -12.46 -22.73 5.74
CA ASP A 380 -13.39 -22.17 6.73
C ASP A 380 -13.15 -20.66 6.96
N GLU A 381 -11.89 -20.21 6.99
CA GLU A 381 -11.56 -18.80 7.15
C GLU A 381 -11.86 -17.96 5.89
N ALA A 382 -11.72 -18.53 4.70
CA ALA A 382 -12.11 -17.88 3.46
C ALA A 382 -13.63 -17.67 3.41
N ALA A 383 -14.41 -18.69 3.78
CA ALA A 383 -15.86 -18.61 3.86
C ALA A 383 -16.33 -17.52 4.84
N LYS A 384 -15.66 -17.36 5.99
CA LYS A 384 -15.98 -16.29 6.96
C LYS A 384 -15.71 -14.88 6.43
N ILE A 385 -14.74 -14.73 5.52
CA ILE A 385 -14.40 -13.44 4.90
C ILE A 385 -15.45 -13.09 3.85
N LEU A 386 -15.79 -14.04 2.97
CA LEU A 386 -16.77 -13.84 1.91
C LEU A 386 -18.16 -13.49 2.44
N VAL A 387 -18.54 -13.98 3.62
CA VAL A 387 -19.80 -13.62 4.30
C VAL A 387 -19.86 -12.13 4.67
N LYS A 388 -18.71 -11.46 4.79
CA LYS A 388 -18.61 -10.03 5.06
C LYS A 388 -18.49 -9.19 3.78
N SER A 389 -18.41 -9.82 2.60
CA SER A 389 -18.36 -9.13 1.32
C SER A 389 -19.78 -8.76 0.86
N ASP A 390 -19.98 -7.52 0.44
CA ASP A 390 -21.26 -7.03 -0.11
C ASP A 390 -21.36 -7.33 -1.62
N CYS A 391 -21.23 -8.60 -2.00
CA CYS A 391 -21.25 -9.02 -3.39
C CYS A 391 -21.99 -10.34 -3.65
N SER A 392 -22.43 -10.53 -4.89
CA SER A 392 -22.96 -11.81 -5.35
C SER A 392 -21.81 -12.79 -5.60
N LEU A 393 -21.93 -14.02 -5.15
CA LEU A 393 -20.87 -15.02 -5.20
C LEU A 393 -21.28 -16.18 -6.11
N ASP A 394 -20.50 -16.41 -7.17
CA ASP A 394 -20.62 -17.61 -7.98
C ASP A 394 -19.61 -18.67 -7.53
N LEU A 395 -20.10 -19.75 -6.91
CA LEU A 395 -19.33 -20.91 -6.47
C LEU A 395 -19.81 -22.18 -7.18
N SER A 396 -20.28 -22.04 -8.42
CA SER A 396 -20.90 -23.10 -9.23
C SER A 396 -20.01 -24.31 -9.54
N ASN A 397 -18.70 -24.27 -9.28
CA ASN A 397 -17.81 -25.42 -9.46
C ASN A 397 -17.43 -26.14 -8.17
N LEU A 398 -17.93 -25.71 -7.00
CA LEU A 398 -17.80 -26.48 -5.77
C LEU A 398 -18.59 -27.80 -5.89
N LYS A 399 -17.92 -28.93 -5.60
CA LYS A 399 -18.55 -30.26 -5.61
C LYS A 399 -19.03 -30.71 -4.24
N THR A 400 -18.36 -30.27 -3.18
CA THR A 400 -18.63 -30.62 -1.78
C THR A 400 -18.49 -29.39 -0.87
N LEU A 401 -19.13 -29.42 0.29
CA LEU A 401 -18.98 -28.41 1.35
C LEU A 401 -18.84 -29.09 2.72
N SER A 402 -18.02 -28.51 3.59
CA SER A 402 -18.02 -28.86 5.02
C SER A 402 -19.23 -28.21 5.71
N ASP A 403 -19.68 -28.81 6.82
CA ASP A 403 -20.76 -28.23 7.64
C ASP A 403 -20.42 -26.81 8.13
N ALA A 404 -19.14 -26.55 8.44
CA ALA A 404 -18.66 -25.26 8.92
C ALA A 404 -18.71 -24.17 7.83
N VAL A 405 -18.34 -24.52 6.60
CA VAL A 405 -18.43 -23.62 5.45
C VAL A 405 -19.89 -23.36 5.09
N ALA A 406 -20.72 -24.40 5.02
CA ALA A 406 -22.14 -24.26 4.72
C ALA A 406 -22.86 -23.36 5.74
N ALA A 407 -22.53 -23.50 7.04
CA ALA A 407 -23.05 -22.64 8.10
C ALA A 407 -22.49 -21.20 8.07
N SER A 408 -21.35 -20.98 7.42
CA SER A 408 -20.80 -19.64 7.20
C SER A 408 -21.52 -18.98 6.03
N LEU A 409 -21.53 -19.63 4.86
CA LEU A 409 -22.18 -19.14 3.65
C LEU A 409 -23.70 -18.91 3.83
N SER A 410 -24.35 -19.65 4.72
CA SER A 410 -25.78 -19.45 5.01
C SER A 410 -26.14 -18.11 5.66
N LYS A 411 -25.14 -17.33 6.08
CA LYS A 411 -25.32 -16.01 6.70
C LYS A 411 -25.29 -14.86 5.70
N ILE A 412 -25.05 -15.12 4.42
CA ILE A 412 -25.12 -14.11 3.36
C ILE A 412 -26.56 -13.62 3.27
N GLN A 413 -26.77 -12.30 3.38
CA GLN A 413 -28.10 -11.67 3.29
C GLN A 413 -28.10 -10.61 2.17
N GLY A 414 -29.11 -10.66 1.31
CA GLY A 414 -29.36 -9.61 0.30
C GLY A 414 -28.66 -9.77 -1.05
N TRP A 415 -27.91 -10.85 -1.28
CA TRP A 415 -27.11 -11.08 -2.49
C TRP A 415 -27.23 -12.53 -2.99
N SER A 416 -27.02 -12.77 -4.30
CA SER A 416 -27.16 -14.11 -4.88
C SER A 416 -25.92 -14.97 -4.63
N LEU A 417 -26.14 -16.17 -4.10
CA LEU A 417 -25.15 -17.22 -3.92
C LEU A 417 -25.46 -18.38 -4.87
N THR A 418 -24.59 -18.64 -5.84
CA THR A 418 -24.76 -19.73 -6.82
C THR A 418 -23.93 -20.95 -6.41
N LEU A 419 -24.58 -22.11 -6.26
CA LEU A 419 -23.95 -23.37 -5.81
C LEU A 419 -24.34 -24.56 -6.69
N ASP A 420 -24.59 -24.32 -7.98
CA ASP A 420 -25.20 -25.28 -8.92
C ASP A 420 -24.35 -26.54 -9.17
N GLY A 421 -23.06 -26.53 -8.82
CA GLY A 421 -22.16 -27.65 -9.00
C GLY A 421 -22.13 -28.68 -7.88
N LEU A 422 -22.83 -28.47 -6.76
CA LEU A 422 -22.76 -29.34 -5.60
C LEU A 422 -23.34 -30.72 -5.91
N THR A 423 -22.52 -31.75 -5.76
CA THR A 423 -22.91 -33.15 -6.00
C THR A 423 -23.01 -33.98 -4.72
N GLU A 424 -22.41 -33.51 -3.62
CA GLU A 424 -22.41 -34.20 -2.32
C GLU A 424 -22.52 -33.18 -1.16
N LEU A 425 -23.52 -33.36 -0.30
CA LEU A 425 -23.78 -32.56 0.90
C LEU A 425 -24.20 -33.45 2.07
N SER A 426 -23.83 -33.07 3.30
CA SER A 426 -24.39 -33.65 4.51
C SER A 426 -25.80 -33.09 4.76
N ASP A 427 -26.63 -33.81 5.53
CA ASP A 427 -27.96 -33.31 5.94
C ASP A 427 -27.86 -31.99 6.71
N ALA A 428 -26.82 -31.80 7.52
CA ALA A 428 -26.60 -30.59 8.31
C ALA A 428 -26.19 -29.38 7.44
N ALA A 429 -25.37 -29.61 6.41
CA ALA A 429 -24.98 -28.59 5.44
C ALA A 429 -26.17 -28.17 4.56
N ALA A 430 -26.98 -29.14 4.11
CA ALA A 430 -28.20 -28.87 3.34
C ALA A 430 -29.23 -28.07 4.17
N GLU A 431 -29.46 -28.44 5.43
CA GLU A 431 -30.35 -27.70 6.33
C GLU A 431 -29.85 -26.26 6.57
N SER A 432 -28.55 -26.07 6.72
CA SER A 432 -27.95 -24.75 6.90
C SER A 432 -28.14 -23.86 5.67
N LEU A 433 -27.90 -24.36 4.46
CA LEU A 433 -28.05 -23.62 3.21
C LEU A 433 -29.52 -23.34 2.86
N SER A 434 -30.45 -24.22 3.24
CA SER A 434 -31.90 -24.01 3.04
C SER A 434 -32.47 -22.78 3.78
N LYS A 435 -31.70 -22.21 4.71
CA LYS A 435 -32.06 -21.00 5.46
C LYS A 435 -31.63 -19.72 4.75
N CYS A 436 -30.88 -19.80 3.64
CA CYS A 436 -30.66 -18.68 2.72
C CYS A 436 -31.96 -18.33 2.00
N SER A 437 -32.29 -17.05 1.96
CA SER A 437 -33.47 -16.49 1.28
C SER A 437 -33.10 -15.88 -0.06
#